data_AF-R7ZS87-F1
#
_entry.id   AF-R7ZS87-F1
#
_cell.length_a   1.000
_cell.length_b   1.000
_cell.length_c   1.000
_cell.angle_alpha   90.00
_cell.angle_beta   90.00
_cell.angle_gamma   90.00
#
_symmetry.space_group_name_H-M   'P 1'
#
loop_
_entity.id
_entity.type
_entity.pdbx_description
1 polymer ?
#
loop_
_entity_poly.entity_id
_entity_poly.type
_entity_poly.pdbx_seq_one_letter_code
_entity_poly.pdbx_strand_id
1 'polypeptide(L)' 'MKQTTENKILTKIKKARGGSLFFIEDFLAFGSANTIQKALERLTEKSEINRVTRGIYSRPQQDPYIGEIPITTE' A
#
# COMPACT_ATOMS: atom_id res chain seq x y z
N MET A 1 8.49 -18.85 -8.12
CA MET A 1 7.69 -18.04 -7.16
C MET A 1 6.61 -17.29 -7.93
N LYS A 2 5.33 -17.50 -7.61
CA LYS A 2 4.19 -16.88 -8.33
C LYS A 2 4.07 -15.42 -7.90
N GLN A 3 4.37 -14.46 -8.79
CA GLN A 3 4.19 -13.05 -8.48
C GLN A 3 2.69 -12.73 -8.47
N THR A 4 2.14 -12.43 -7.29
CA THR A 4 0.76 -11.98 -7.13
C THR A 4 0.62 -10.51 -7.54
N THR A 5 -0.60 -10.09 -7.89
CA THR A 5 -0.92 -8.67 -8.17
C THR A 5 -0.51 -7.77 -7.00
N GLU A 6 -0.72 -8.23 -5.76
CA GLU A 6 -0.28 -7.55 -4.53
C GLU A 6 1.23 -7.28 -4.53
N ASN A 7 2.06 -8.29 -4.82
CA ASN A 7 3.52 -8.14 -4.85
C ASN A 7 3.98 -7.16 -5.94
N LYS A 8 3.32 -7.14 -7.11
CA LYS A 8 3.65 -6.21 -8.21
C LYS A 8 3.35 -4.77 -7.81
N ILE A 9 2.17 -4.52 -7.21
CA ILE A 9 1.76 -3.21 -6.70
C ILE A 9 2.76 -2.75 -5.64
N LEU A 10 3.02 -3.57 -4.64
CA LEU A 10 3.93 -3.26 -3.53
C LEU A 10 5.33 -2.92 -4.03
N THR A 11 5.86 -3.70 -4.98
CA THR A 11 7.18 -3.46 -5.58
C THR A 11 7.23 -2.10 -6.28
N LYS A 12 6.18 -1.74 -7.03
CA LYS A 12 6.09 -0.44 -7.71
C LYS A 12 6.06 0.72 -6.70
N ILE A 13 5.28 0.58 -5.63
CA ILE A 13 5.16 1.61 -4.58
C ILE A 13 6.49 1.79 -3.82
N LYS A 14 7.15 0.69 -3.43
CA LYS A 14 8.42 0.73 -2.68
C LYS A 14 9.57 1.36 -3.48
N LYS A 15 9.55 1.23 -4.81
CA LYS A 15 10.58 1.79 -5.71
C LYS A 15 10.38 3.29 -6.00
N ALA A 16 9.23 3.85 -5.69
CA ALA A 16 8.98 5.27 -5.94
C ALA A 16 9.63 6.15 -4.87
N ARG A 17 9.80 7.43 -5.20
CA ARG A 17 10.32 8.44 -4.27
C ARG A 17 9.37 8.61 -3.08
N GLY A 18 9.92 8.93 -1.90
CA GLY A 18 9.12 9.34 -0.75
C GLY A 18 8.16 10.49 -1.09
N GLY A 19 6.93 10.42 -0.60
CA GLY A 19 5.86 11.38 -0.92
C GLY A 19 5.10 11.09 -2.22
N SER A 20 5.40 10.01 -2.94
CA SER A 20 4.64 9.63 -4.14
C SER A 20 3.22 9.17 -3.78
N LEU A 21 2.25 9.65 -4.55
CA LEU A 21 0.85 9.21 -4.52
C LEU A 21 0.58 8.22 -5.65
N PHE A 22 -0.36 7.31 -5.40
CA PHE A 22 -0.75 6.26 -6.33
C PHE A 22 -2.27 6.13 -6.37
N PHE A 23 -2.79 6.01 -7.58
CA PHE A 23 -4.19 5.76 -7.86
C PHE A 23 -4.40 4.30 -8.24
N ILE A 24 -5.64 3.82 -8.12
CA ILE A 24 -6.00 2.47 -8.61
C ILE A 24 -5.64 2.32 -10.11
N GLU A 25 -5.81 3.40 -10.87
CA GLU A 25 -5.55 3.47 -12.30
C GLU A 25 -4.08 3.20 -12.66
N ASP A 26 -3.13 3.54 -11.79
CA ASP A 26 -1.68 3.32 -11.99
C ASP A 26 -1.29 1.84 -12.06
N PHE A 27 -2.21 0.95 -11.69
CA PHE A 27 -1.98 -0.49 -11.56
C PHE A 27 -2.90 -1.34 -12.43
N LEU A 28 -3.70 -0.75 -13.32
CA LEU A 28 -4.61 -1.51 -14.21
C LEU A 28 -3.86 -2.50 -15.13
N ALA A 29 -2.58 -2.25 -15.40
CA ALA A 29 -1.70 -3.19 -16.10
C ALA A 29 -1.46 -4.51 -15.32
N PHE A 30 -1.77 -4.55 -14.02
CA PHE A 30 -1.58 -5.72 -13.15
C PHE A 30 -2.87 -6.51 -12.89
N GLY A 31 -4.03 -6.00 -13.33
CA GLY A 31 -5.33 -6.66 -13.17
C GLY A 31 -6.51 -5.69 -13.24
N SER A 32 -7.73 -6.22 -13.06
CA SER A 32 -8.95 -5.41 -13.05
C SER A 32 -9.01 -4.47 -11.83
N ALA A 33 -9.69 -3.33 -11.97
CA ALA A 33 -9.82 -2.33 -10.91
C ALA A 33 -10.28 -2.92 -9.55
N ASN A 34 -11.22 -3.87 -9.56
CA ASN A 34 -11.69 -4.56 -8.34
C ASN A 34 -10.57 -5.41 -7.70
N THR A 35 -9.77 -6.10 -8.51
CA THR A 35 -8.62 -6.89 -8.02
C THR A 35 -7.55 -5.98 -7.42
N ILE A 36 -7.25 -4.86 -8.09
CA ILE A 36 -6.31 -3.85 -7.61
C ILE A 36 -6.79 -3.22 -6.30
N GLN A 37 -8.07 -2.85 -6.21
CA GLN A 37 -8.65 -2.26 -5.01
C GLN A 37 -8.53 -3.20 -3.81
N LYS A 38 -8.92 -4.47 -3.96
CA LYS A 38 -8.77 -5.49 -2.90
C LYS A 38 -7.31 -5.70 -2.50
N ALA A 39 -6.38 -5.66 -3.45
CA ALA A 39 -4.96 -5.80 -3.15
C ALA A 39 -4.41 -4.59 -2.37
N LEU A 40 -4.79 -3.37 -2.76
CA LEU A 40 -4.40 -2.15 -2.05
C LEU A 40 -5.02 -2.08 -0.65
N GLU A 41 -6.26 -2.53 -0.48
CA GLU A 41 -6.90 -2.66 0.83
C GLU A 41 -6.11 -3.60 1.74
N ARG A 42 -5.77 -4.81 1.27
CA ARG A 42 -4.93 -5.76 2.03
C ARG A 42 -3.56 -5.20 2.39
N LEU A 43 -2.91 -4.48 1.47
CA LEU A 43 -1.62 -3.84 1.75
C LEU A 43 -1.76 -2.73 2.79
N THR A 44 -2.89 -2.02 2.79
CA THR A 44 -3.19 -1.00 3.80
C THR A 44 -3.44 -1.64 5.16
N GLU A 45 -4.20 -2.74 5.23
CA GLU A 45 -4.44 -3.51 6.46
C GLU A 45 -3.15 -4.07 7.05
N LYS A 46 -2.18 -4.46 6.19
CA LYS A 46 -0.84 -4.91 6.59
C LYS A 46 0.10 -3.75 6.97
N SER A 47 -0.34 -2.50 6.91
CA SER A 47 0.50 -1.30 7.10
C SER A 47 1.70 -1.22 6.15
N GLU A 48 1.64 -1.91 5.00
CA GLU A 48 2.68 -1.88 3.97
C GLU A 48 2.59 -0.61 3.10
N ILE A 49 1.40 0.03 3.07
CA ILE A 49 1.11 1.29 2.39
C ILE A 49 0.09 2.10 3.19
N ASN A 50 0.02 3.42 2.95
CA ASN A 50 -0.93 4.32 3.60
C ASN A 50 -2.02 4.75 2.62
N ARG A 51 -3.30 4.66 3.03
CA ARG A 51 -4.42 5.23 2.28
C ARG A 51 -4.60 6.69 2.66
N VAL A 52 -4.44 7.60 1.69
CA VAL A 52 -4.62 9.04 1.90
C VAL A 52 -6.11 9.39 1.82
N THR A 53 -6.81 8.84 0.84
CA THR A 53 -8.27 8.97 0.69
C THR A 53 -8.82 7.83 -0.17
N ARG A 54 -10.10 7.86 -0.53
CA ARG A 54 -10.70 6.83 -1.39
C ARG A 54 -10.01 6.82 -2.76
N GLY A 55 -9.39 5.68 -3.08
CA GLY A 55 -8.71 5.47 -4.36
C GLY A 55 -7.30 6.05 -4.44
N ILE A 56 -6.80 6.71 -3.39
CA ILE A 56 -5.46 7.32 -3.35
C ILE A 56 -4.64 6.73 -2.21
N TYR A 57 -3.45 6.25 -2.56
CA TYR A 57 -2.53 5.55 -1.69
C TYR A 57 -1.15 6.20 -1.75
N SER A 58 -0.32 5.96 -0.75
CA SER A 58 1.04 6.49 -0.65
C SER A 58 1.99 5.45 -0.05
N ARG A 59 3.28 5.61 -0.33
CA ARG A 59 4.34 4.82 0.32
C ARG A 59 4.27 5.07 1.84
N PRO A 60 4.46 4.04 2.69
CA PRO A 60 4.49 4.26 4.13
C PRO A 60 5.61 5.24 4.46
N GLN A 61 5.29 6.26 5.25
CA GLN A 61 6.29 7.11 5.86
C GLN A 61 6.85 6.28 7.02
N GLN A 62 8.03 5.69 6.83
CA GLN A 62 8.78 5.13 7.96
C GLN A 62 9.21 6.33 8.81
N ASP A 63 8.44 6.62 9.83
CA ASP A 63 8.85 7.53 10.87
C ASP A 63 9.89 6.80 11.72
N PRO A 64 11.16 7.25 11.78
CA PRO A 64 12.19 6.58 12.57
C PRO A 64 11.93 6.63 14.08
N TYR A 65 10.86 7.31 14.53
CA TYR A 65 10.52 7.51 15.93
C TYR A 65 9.30 6.73 16.44
N ILE A 66 8.53 6.05 15.59
CA ILE A 66 7.39 5.25 16.05
C ILE A 66 7.88 3.83 16.32
N GLY A 67 8.37 3.62 17.55
CA GLY A 67 8.39 2.29 18.15
C GLY A 67 6.97 1.75 18.25
N GLU A 68 6.83 0.42 18.16
CA GLU A 68 5.56 -0.28 18.33
C GLU A 68 4.90 0.18 19.62
N ILE A 69 3.78 0.89 19.52
CA ILE A 69 2.92 1.11 20.69
C ILE A 69 1.95 -0.07 20.70
N PRO A 70 2.16 -1.11 21.52
CA PRO A 70 1.10 -2.06 21.77
C PRO A 70 -0.04 -1.27 22.41
N ILE A 71 -1.22 -1.28 21.79
CA ILE A 71 -2.41 -0.76 22.45
C ILE A 71 -2.79 -1.77 23.53
N THR A 72 -2.31 -1.56 24.75
CA THR A 72 -2.89 -2.22 25.91
C THR A 72 -4.14 -1.44 26.27
N THR A 73 -5.30 -2.05 26.04
CA THR A 73 -6.52 -1.63 26.74
C THR A 73 -6.46 -2.24 28.14
N GLU A 74 -6.58 -1.39 29.16
CA GLU A 74 -6.88 -1.80 30.55
C GLU A 74 -8.37 -2.14 30.69
#